data_AF-A0A7J4IQ07-F1
#
_entry.id   AF-A0A7J4IQ07-F1
#
_cell.length_a   1.000
_cell.length_b   1.000
_cell.length_c   1.000
_cell.angle_alpha   90.00
_cell.angle_beta   90.00
_cell.angle_gamma   90.00
#
_symmetry.space_group_name_H-M   'P 1'
#
loop_
_entity.id
_entity.type
_entity.pdbx_description
1 polymer ?
#
loop_
_entity_poly.entity_id
_entity_poly.type
_entity_poly.pdbx_seq_one_letter_code
_entity_poly.pdbx_strand_id
1 'polypeptide(L)'
;MSGEGEIPDPSEPIEEKLLFLQENMSNFIKQYNLPLIESALVVSKYLNILLSKLEEIALLEEEILPDNITKPWPIVSDMEPPRIDEFPLDRLMKTIDQDRMDIFDTIIRTVINGSEIPFINTITLMRDWEKLIRTQLAKSTSPGHLFSPLELPENF
;
A
#
# COMPACT_ATOMS: atom_id res chain seq x y z
N MET A 1 -25.18 -14.20 -8.10
CA MET A 1 -24.10 -15.19 -7.89
C MET A 1 -22.86 -14.54 -8.44
N SER A 2 -22.19 -13.75 -7.62
CA SER A 2 -20.92 -13.10 -7.97
C SER A 2 -19.88 -14.20 -8.03
N GLY A 3 -19.18 -14.34 -9.17
CA GLY A 3 -18.16 -15.38 -9.33
C GLY A 3 -16.99 -15.13 -8.39
N GLU A 4 -16.48 -16.17 -7.72
CA GLU A 4 -15.20 -16.09 -7.02
C GLU A 4 -14.13 -15.54 -8.00
N GLY A 5 -13.59 -14.37 -7.68
CA GLY A 5 -12.55 -13.71 -8.49
C GLY A 5 -13.04 -12.64 -9.48
N GLU A 6 -14.36 -12.36 -9.55
CA GLU A 6 -14.85 -11.19 -10.30
C GLU A 6 -14.69 -9.91 -9.47
N ILE A 7 -14.26 -8.82 -10.13
CA ILE A 7 -14.17 -7.50 -9.50
C ILE A 7 -15.58 -7.07 -9.06
N PRO A 8 -15.78 -6.66 -7.80
CA PRO A 8 -17.09 -6.22 -7.31
C PRO A 8 -17.67 -5.08 -8.15
N ASP A 9 -18.97 -5.14 -8.44
CA ASP A 9 -19.67 -4.11 -9.20
C ASP A 9 -19.71 -2.78 -8.42
N PRO A 10 -19.71 -1.62 -9.11
CA PRO A 10 -19.85 -0.32 -8.46
C PRO A 10 -21.09 -0.16 -7.56
N SER A 11 -22.14 -0.97 -7.72
CA SER A 11 -23.33 -0.98 -6.86
C SER A 11 -23.19 -1.83 -5.59
N GLU A 12 -22.16 -2.66 -5.46
CA GLU A 12 -21.93 -3.49 -4.27
C GLU A 12 -21.54 -2.64 -3.03
N PRO A 13 -21.74 -3.17 -1.81
CA PRO A 13 -21.35 -2.48 -0.57
C PRO A 13 -19.86 -2.11 -0.54
N ILE A 14 -19.54 -0.98 0.10
CA ILE A 14 -18.15 -0.51 0.19
C ILE A 14 -17.25 -1.50 0.95
N GLU A 15 -17.78 -2.17 1.95
CA GLU A 15 -17.08 -3.18 2.73
C GLU A 15 -16.65 -4.37 1.88
N GLU A 16 -17.49 -4.81 0.94
CA GLU A 16 -17.18 -5.92 0.03
C GLU A 16 -16.09 -5.52 -0.96
N LYS A 17 -16.14 -4.30 -1.50
CA LYS A 17 -15.12 -3.76 -2.39
C LYS A 17 -13.75 -3.65 -1.70
N LEU A 18 -13.73 -3.15 -0.46
CA LEU A 18 -12.51 -3.01 0.32
C LEU A 18 -11.95 -4.37 0.73
N LEU A 19 -12.81 -5.31 1.12
CA LEU A 19 -12.41 -6.69 1.43
C LEU A 19 -11.77 -7.34 0.21
N PHE A 20 -12.39 -7.21 -0.97
CA PHE A 20 -11.83 -7.76 -2.20
C PHE A 20 -10.45 -7.18 -2.52
N LEU A 21 -10.26 -5.86 -2.37
CA LEU A 21 -8.95 -5.21 -2.54
C LEU A 21 -7.92 -5.75 -1.54
N GLN A 22 -8.29 -5.82 -0.25
CA GLN A 22 -7.45 -6.34 0.83
C GLN A 22 -7.00 -7.78 0.56
N GLU A 23 -7.94 -8.66 0.19
CA GLU A 23 -7.68 -10.06 -0.11
C GLU A 23 -6.76 -10.20 -1.32
N ASN A 24 -7.00 -9.47 -2.41
CA ASN A 24 -6.15 -9.52 -3.60
C ASN A 24 -4.72 -9.06 -3.30
N MET A 25 -4.56 -7.97 -2.54
CA MET A 25 -3.24 -7.48 -2.13
C MET A 25 -2.52 -8.49 -1.21
N SER A 26 -3.22 -9.00 -0.19
CA SER A 26 -2.69 -10.00 0.76
C SER A 26 -2.28 -11.30 0.07
N ASN A 27 -3.13 -11.80 -0.83
CA ASN A 27 -2.89 -13.01 -1.62
C ASN A 27 -1.67 -12.83 -2.53
N PHE A 28 -1.55 -11.70 -3.22
CA PHE A 28 -0.40 -11.44 -4.09
C PHE A 28 0.91 -11.41 -3.30
N ILE A 29 0.95 -10.69 -2.18
CA ILE A 29 2.14 -10.60 -1.33
C ILE A 29 2.56 -11.99 -0.84
N LYS A 30 1.61 -12.80 -0.38
CA LYS A 30 1.87 -14.17 0.10
C LYS A 30 2.34 -15.10 -1.02
N GLN A 31 1.69 -15.08 -2.18
CA GLN A 31 1.99 -15.99 -3.30
C GLN A 31 3.33 -15.67 -3.96
N TYR A 32 3.66 -14.38 -4.10
CA TYR A 32 4.87 -13.92 -4.78
C TYR A 32 6.01 -13.56 -3.83
N ASN A 33 5.82 -13.77 -2.52
CA ASN A 33 6.78 -13.42 -1.47
C ASN A 33 7.27 -11.96 -1.65
N LEU A 34 6.34 -11.03 -1.89
CA LEU A 34 6.67 -9.68 -2.30
C LEU A 34 7.60 -9.04 -1.25
N PRO A 35 8.81 -8.61 -1.63
CA PRO A 35 9.74 -7.97 -0.72
C PRO A 35 9.17 -6.73 -0.04
N LEU A 36 9.60 -6.49 1.19
CA LEU A 36 9.22 -5.31 1.97
C LEU A 36 9.48 -4.00 1.20
N ILE A 37 10.65 -3.86 0.58
CA ILE A 37 11.00 -2.63 -0.16
C ILE A 37 10.12 -2.42 -1.41
N GLU A 38 9.80 -3.50 -2.13
CA GLU A 38 8.96 -3.43 -3.32
C GLU A 38 7.52 -3.09 -2.95
N SER A 39 7.01 -3.72 -1.90
CA SER A 39 5.70 -3.42 -1.31
C SER A 39 5.61 -1.95 -0.89
N ALA A 40 6.65 -1.43 -0.22
CA ALA A 40 6.73 -0.04 0.20
C ALA A 40 6.64 0.94 -0.97
N LEU A 41 7.36 0.66 -2.05
CA LEU A 41 7.41 1.53 -3.22
C LEU A 41 6.07 1.58 -3.95
N VAL A 42 5.41 0.44 -4.15
CA VAL A 42 4.10 0.40 -4.81
C VAL A 42 3.03 1.09 -3.96
N VAL A 43 2.96 0.77 -2.66
CA VAL A 43 1.98 1.39 -1.74
C VAL A 43 2.21 2.90 -1.64
N SER A 44 3.46 3.35 -1.53
CA SER A 44 3.80 4.76 -1.48
C SER A 44 3.46 5.49 -2.78
N LYS A 45 3.80 4.91 -3.94
CA LYS A 45 3.42 5.43 -5.26
C LYS A 45 1.91 5.65 -5.34
N TYR A 46 1.13 4.64 -4.96
CA TYR A 46 -0.32 4.70 -5.08
C TYR A 46 -0.94 5.70 -4.10
N LEU A 47 -0.51 5.72 -2.84
CA LEU A 47 -0.92 6.74 -1.86
C LEU A 47 -0.65 8.16 -2.38
N ASN A 48 0.53 8.42 -2.94
CA ASN A 48 0.87 9.75 -3.46
C ASN A 48 -0.04 10.16 -4.63
N ILE A 49 -0.39 9.23 -5.52
CA ILE A 49 -1.32 9.49 -6.63
C ILE A 49 -2.71 9.86 -6.08
N LEU A 50 -3.24 9.07 -5.15
CA LEU A 50 -4.56 9.30 -4.57
C LEU A 50 -4.62 10.61 -3.78
N LEU A 51 -3.63 10.86 -2.94
CA LEU A 51 -3.55 12.07 -2.12
C LEU A 51 -3.44 13.32 -2.99
N SER A 52 -2.55 13.30 -4.00
CA SER A 52 -2.41 14.43 -4.92
C SER A 52 -3.74 14.76 -5.60
N LYS A 53 -4.51 13.72 -6.00
CA LYS A 53 -5.81 13.94 -6.63
C LYS A 53 -6.87 14.42 -5.64
N LEU A 54 -6.88 13.88 -4.43
CA LEU A 54 -7.81 14.31 -3.39
C LEU A 54 -7.55 15.76 -2.95
N GLU A 55 -6.28 16.15 -2.81
CA GLU A 55 -5.87 17.52 -2.49
C GLU A 55 -6.22 18.50 -3.61
N GLU A 56 -6.07 18.11 -4.88
CA GLU A 56 -6.53 18.90 -6.02
C GLU A 56 -8.03 19.17 -5.95
N ILE A 57 -8.85 18.13 -5.68
CA ILE A 57 -10.30 18.27 -5.56
C ILE A 57 -10.69 19.11 -4.34
N ALA A 58 -10.07 18.86 -3.19
CA ALA A 58 -10.35 19.63 -1.97
C ALA A 58 -10.01 21.12 -2.13
N LEU A 59 -8.93 21.45 -2.85
CA LEU A 59 -8.59 22.82 -3.18
C LEU A 59 -9.64 23.50 -4.07
N LEU A 60 -10.20 22.77 -5.04
CA LEU A 60 -11.25 23.28 -5.92
C LEU A 60 -12.58 23.51 -5.19
N GLU A 61 -12.90 22.65 -4.23
CA GLU A 61 -14.13 22.72 -3.43
C GLU A 61 -13.96 23.55 -2.13
N GLU A 62 -12.80 24.17 -1.93
CA GLU A 62 -12.44 24.93 -0.71
C GLU A 62 -12.58 24.10 0.60
N GLU A 63 -12.36 22.79 0.51
CA GLU A 63 -12.43 21.87 1.64
C GLU A 63 -11.07 21.65 2.33
N ILE A 64 -11.12 21.40 3.65
CA ILE A 64 -9.94 21.04 4.44
C ILE A 64 -9.96 19.53 4.70
N LEU A 65 -8.96 18.83 4.15
CA LEU A 65 -8.81 17.40 4.37
C LEU A 65 -8.30 17.09 5.79
N PRO A 66 -8.81 16.03 6.43
CA PRO A 66 -8.42 15.71 7.79
C PRO A 66 -7.05 15.03 7.85
N ASP A 67 -6.32 15.30 8.94
CA ASP A 67 -4.94 14.81 9.15
C ASP A 67 -4.82 13.27 9.13
N ASN A 68 -5.86 12.56 9.58
CA ASN A 68 -5.88 11.10 9.57
C ASN A 68 -5.91 10.49 8.16
N ILE A 69 -6.20 11.29 7.13
CA ILE A 69 -6.15 10.89 5.72
C ILE A 69 -4.86 11.39 5.08
N THR A 70 -4.50 12.65 5.29
CA THR A 70 -3.36 13.30 4.62
C THR A 70 -2.00 12.95 5.21
N LYS A 71 -1.93 12.52 6.48
CA LYS A 71 -0.67 12.20 7.16
C LYS A 71 -0.52 10.70 7.41
N PRO A 72 0.71 10.16 7.29
CA PRO A 72 1.00 8.78 7.68
C PRO A 72 0.66 8.53 9.14
N TRP A 73 0.01 7.40 9.44
CA TRP A 73 -0.31 7.04 10.82
C TRP A 73 0.94 6.79 11.65
N PRO A 74 0.94 7.13 12.95
CA PRO A 74 2.09 6.91 13.81
C PRO A 74 2.40 5.42 13.93
N ILE A 75 3.69 5.08 13.89
CA ILE A 75 4.20 3.76 14.24
C ILE A 75 4.75 3.83 15.67
N VAL A 76 4.51 2.80 16.47
CA VAL A 76 5.19 2.65 17.76
C VAL A 76 6.53 1.97 17.46
N SER A 77 7.63 2.71 17.62
CA SER A 77 8.98 2.19 17.45
C SER A 77 9.82 2.59 18.65
N ASP A 78 10.04 1.63 19.54
CA ASP A 78 11.01 1.74 20.64
C ASP A 78 12.44 1.45 20.17
N MET A 79 12.65 1.28 18.86
CA MET A 79 13.89 0.84 18.23
C MET A 79 14.70 2.05 17.73
N GLU A 80 16.03 1.93 17.76
CA GLU A 80 16.93 2.88 17.11
C GLU A 80 16.57 3.01 15.62
N PRO A 81 16.55 4.23 15.06
CA PRO A 81 16.26 4.43 13.65
C PRO A 81 17.22 3.61 12.77
N PRO A 82 16.71 2.96 11.71
CA PRO A 82 17.52 2.13 10.85
C PRO A 82 18.65 2.95 10.23
N ARG A 83 19.87 2.39 10.21
CA ARG A 83 21.05 3.03 9.60
C ARG A 83 21.03 2.86 8.08
N ILE A 84 20.01 3.43 7.42
CA ILE A 84 19.85 3.37 5.96
C ILE A 84 21.04 4.05 5.25
N ASP A 85 21.73 4.98 5.92
CA ASP A 85 22.94 5.67 5.45
C ASP A 85 24.10 4.71 5.11
N GLU A 86 24.06 3.47 5.59
CA GLU A 86 25.07 2.43 5.29
C GLU A 86 24.86 1.78 3.90
N PHE A 87 23.75 2.08 3.19
CA PHE A 87 23.38 1.41 1.94
C PHE A 87 23.11 2.39 0.80
N PRO A 88 23.86 2.32 -0.32
CA PRO A 88 23.62 3.19 -1.47
C PRO A 88 22.29 2.83 -2.14
N LEU A 89 21.32 3.75 -2.06
CA LEU A 89 19.99 3.63 -2.66
C LEU A 89 20.04 3.21 -4.13
N ASP A 90 20.98 3.75 -4.91
CA ASP A 90 21.17 3.40 -6.32
C ASP A 90 21.43 1.91 -6.56
N ARG A 91 22.05 1.21 -5.61
CA ARG A 91 22.26 -0.24 -5.70
C ARG A 91 20.98 -0.99 -5.35
N LEU A 92 20.26 -0.55 -4.32
CA LEU A 92 18.99 -1.14 -3.93
C LEU A 92 17.97 -1.06 -5.08
N MET A 93 17.92 0.09 -5.77
CA MET A 93 16.99 0.27 -6.90
C MET A 93 17.30 -0.64 -8.09
N LYS A 94 18.55 -1.06 -8.29
CA LYS A 94 18.95 -1.97 -9.38
C LYS A 94 18.59 -3.42 -9.12
N THR A 95 18.33 -3.80 -7.88
CA THR A 95 18.03 -5.18 -7.48
C THR A 95 16.53 -5.46 -7.36
N ILE A 96 15.70 -4.44 -7.52
CA ILE A 96 14.24 -4.53 -7.47
C ILE A 96 13.71 -5.20 -8.74
N ASP A 97 12.69 -6.02 -8.55
CA ASP A 97 11.93 -6.65 -9.63
C ASP A 97 10.76 -5.74 -10.07
N GLN A 98 10.94 -5.07 -11.20
CA GLN A 98 9.94 -4.14 -11.73
C GLN A 98 8.68 -4.85 -12.21
N ASP A 99 8.80 -6.03 -12.84
CA ASP A 99 7.64 -6.76 -13.36
C ASP A 99 6.71 -7.17 -12.20
N ARG A 100 7.29 -7.65 -11.10
CA ARG A 100 6.52 -8.00 -9.90
C ARG A 100 5.82 -6.78 -9.28
N MET A 101 6.49 -5.63 -9.24
CA MET A 101 5.87 -4.38 -8.78
C MET A 101 4.75 -3.90 -9.69
N ASP A 102 4.93 -4.02 -11.01
CA ASP A 102 3.92 -3.62 -12.00
C ASP A 102 2.67 -4.50 -11.94
N ILE A 103 2.81 -5.80 -11.63
CA ILE A 103 1.67 -6.68 -11.36
C ILE A 103 0.93 -6.22 -10.10
N PHE A 104 1.65 -5.93 -9.01
CA PHE A 104 1.02 -5.46 -7.77
C PHE A 104 0.30 -4.13 -7.97
N ASP A 105 0.92 -3.17 -8.66
CA ASP A 105 0.32 -1.90 -9.06
C ASP A 105 -0.93 -2.11 -9.91
N THR A 106 -0.88 -3.06 -10.86
CA THR A 106 -2.01 -3.38 -11.72
C THR A 106 -3.17 -3.97 -10.94
N ILE A 107 -2.93 -4.84 -9.95
CA ILE A 107 -3.99 -5.37 -9.08
C ILE A 107 -4.71 -4.23 -8.37
N ILE A 108 -3.95 -3.37 -7.67
CA ILE A 108 -4.48 -2.24 -6.91
C ILE A 108 -5.31 -1.33 -7.83
N ARG A 109 -4.72 -0.91 -8.96
CA ARG A 109 -5.35 -0.02 -9.93
C ARG A 109 -6.61 -0.64 -10.56
N THR A 110 -6.59 -1.93 -10.86
CA THR A 110 -7.71 -2.60 -11.55
C THR A 110 -8.91 -2.74 -10.62
N VAL A 111 -8.68 -3.14 -9.36
CA VAL A 111 -9.77 -3.28 -8.38
C VAL A 111 -10.40 -1.92 -8.05
N ILE A 112 -9.58 -0.91 -7.75
CA ILE A 112 -10.08 0.40 -7.33
C ILE A 112 -10.90 1.06 -8.43
N ASN A 113 -10.41 1.01 -9.68
CA ASN A 113 -11.13 1.58 -10.81
C ASN A 113 -12.35 0.73 -11.20
N GLY A 114 -12.22 -0.59 -11.20
CA GLY A 114 -13.30 -1.49 -11.61
C GLY A 114 -14.49 -1.49 -10.65
N SER A 115 -14.24 -1.35 -9.35
CA SER A 115 -15.28 -1.25 -8.32
C SER A 115 -15.67 0.18 -7.95
N GLU A 116 -15.05 1.18 -8.60
CA GLU A 116 -15.24 2.62 -8.34
C GLU A 116 -15.15 2.97 -6.84
N ILE A 117 -14.09 2.50 -6.17
CA ILE A 117 -13.92 2.70 -4.72
C ILE A 117 -13.61 4.19 -4.45
N PRO A 118 -14.37 4.88 -3.58
CA PRO A 118 -14.13 6.29 -3.27
C PRO A 118 -12.73 6.54 -2.70
N PHE A 119 -12.15 7.70 -3.01
CA PHE A 119 -10.77 8.03 -2.61
C PHE A 119 -10.52 7.92 -1.11
N ILE A 120 -11.41 8.43 -0.26
CA ILE A 120 -11.23 8.42 1.19
C ILE A 120 -11.13 6.98 1.72
N ASN A 121 -12.00 6.09 1.25
CA ASN A 121 -12.01 4.68 1.64
C ASN A 121 -10.73 3.98 1.20
N THR A 122 -10.33 4.20 -0.05
CA THR A 122 -9.08 3.66 -0.60
C THR A 122 -7.86 4.16 0.16
N ILE A 123 -7.74 5.48 0.37
CA ILE A 123 -6.60 6.05 1.11
C ILE A 123 -6.55 5.50 2.52
N THR A 124 -7.70 5.37 3.20
CA THR A 124 -7.76 4.81 4.56
C THR A 124 -7.20 3.39 4.59
N LEU A 125 -7.63 2.51 3.67
CA LEU A 125 -7.07 1.16 3.55
C LEU A 125 -5.56 1.21 3.27
N MET A 126 -5.12 2.06 2.34
CA MET A 126 -3.70 2.18 2.00
C MET A 126 -2.86 2.74 3.17
N ARG A 127 -3.44 3.50 4.11
CA ARG A 127 -2.76 3.93 5.35
C ARG A 127 -2.51 2.78 6.31
N ASP A 128 -3.41 1.80 6.38
CA ASP A 128 -3.16 0.55 7.13
C ASP A 128 -1.97 -0.21 6.56
N TRP A 129 -1.93 -0.36 5.24
CA TRP A 129 -0.79 -0.96 4.53
C TRP A 129 0.51 -0.17 4.76
N GLU A 130 0.47 1.14 4.62
CA GLU A 130 1.63 2.01 4.88
C GLU A 130 2.14 1.85 6.32
N LYS A 131 1.25 1.81 7.30
CA LYS A 131 1.60 1.63 8.71
C LYS A 131 2.26 0.28 8.94
N LEU A 132 1.73 -0.81 8.38
CA LEU A 132 2.32 -2.14 8.46
C LEU A 132 3.75 -2.15 7.89
N ILE A 133 3.91 -1.62 6.68
CA ILE A 133 5.19 -1.57 5.98
C ILE A 133 6.20 -0.70 6.75
N ARG A 134 5.81 0.52 7.18
CA ARG A 134 6.68 1.41 7.95
C ARG A 134 7.11 0.81 9.28
N THR A 135 6.24 0.03 9.92
CA THR A 135 6.56 -0.70 11.16
C THR A 135 7.64 -1.75 10.92
N GLN A 136 7.59 -2.47 9.79
CA GLN A 136 8.63 -3.45 9.44
C GLN A 136 9.92 -2.79 8.96
N LEU A 137 9.83 -1.71 8.17
CA LEU A 137 10.99 -0.92 7.75
C LEU A 137 11.76 -0.33 8.95
N ALA A 138 11.05 0.14 9.98
CA ALA A 138 11.68 0.63 11.20
C ALA A 138 12.46 -0.47 11.97
N LYS A 139 12.13 -1.75 11.75
CA LYS A 139 12.84 -2.91 12.31
C LYS A 139 13.94 -3.45 11.37
N SER A 140 14.06 -2.91 10.16
CA SER A 140 15.01 -3.38 9.16
C SER A 140 16.42 -2.89 9.51
N THR A 141 17.30 -3.82 9.89
CA THR A 141 18.69 -3.53 10.29
C THR A 141 19.70 -3.95 9.22
N SER A 142 19.26 -4.54 8.11
CA SER A 142 20.14 -5.02 7.05
C SER A 142 19.47 -4.96 5.66
N PRO A 143 20.24 -5.00 4.56
CA PRO A 143 19.67 -5.08 3.21
C PRO A 143 18.84 -6.35 3.03
N GLY A 144 19.26 -7.46 3.63
CA GLY A 144 18.52 -8.71 3.59
C GLY A 144 17.09 -8.58 4.13
N HIS A 145 16.88 -7.73 5.16
CA HIS A 145 15.54 -7.44 5.69
C HIS A 145 14.70 -6.56 4.76
N LEU A 146 15.32 -5.75 3.89
CA LEU A 146 14.56 -4.99 2.87
C LEU A 146 14.04 -5.92 1.76
N PHE A 147 14.79 -6.99 1.46
CA PHE A 147 14.43 -7.98 0.44
C PHE A 147 13.71 -9.21 1.00
N SER A 148 13.51 -9.29 2.32
CA SER A 148 12.67 -10.34 2.89
C SER A 148 11.19 -10.09 2.55
N PRO A 149 10.38 -11.16 2.46
CA PRO A 149 8.95 -11.02 2.21
C PRO A 149 8.28 -10.13 3.25
N LEU A 150 7.31 -9.31 2.83
CA LEU A 150 6.48 -8.54 3.74
C LEU A 150 5.66 -9.49 4.63
N GLU A 151 5.79 -9.36 5.95
CA GLU A 151 5.06 -10.21 6.90
C GLU A 151 3.65 -9.67 7.14
N LEU A 152 2.62 -10.48 6.91
CA LEU A 152 1.23 -10.09 7.18
C LEU A 152 0.76 -10.73 8.51
N PRO A 153 0.26 -9.95 9.48
CA PRO A 153 -0.35 -10.50 10.71
C PRO A 153 -1.47 -11.49 10.39
N GLU A 154 -1.73 -12.46 11.28
CA GLU A 154 -2.73 -13.52 11.04
C GLU A 154 -4.15 -13.00 10.78
N ASN A 155 -4.49 -11.80 11.27
CA ASN A 155 -5.79 -11.14 11.11
C ASN A 155 -5.71 -9.82 10.32
N PHE A 156 -4.75 -9.69 9.40
CA PHE A 156 -4.59 -8.51 8.56
C PHE A 156 -5.45 -8.56 7.30
#